data_AF-A0A9D8NPS0-F1
#
_entry.id   AF-A0A9D8NPS0-F1
#
_cell.length_a   1.000
_cell.length_b   1.000
_cell.length_c   1.000
_cell.angle_alpha   90.00
_cell.angle_beta   90.00
_cell.angle_gamma   90.00
#
_symmetry.space_group_name_H-M   'P 1'
#
loop_
_entity.id
_entity.type
_entity.pdbx_description
1 polymer ?
#
loop_
_entity_poly.entity_id
_entity_poly.type
_entity_poly.pdbx_seq_one_letter_code
_entity_poly.pdbx_strand_id
1 'polypeptide(L)' 'MHFQSFIEPDGIKAIDQKGGKGKLMQSRLYIFPHTETKTLHVISIGNKTDQKGDINECREYIKPLRKGKR' A
#
# COMPACT_ATOMS: atom_id res chain seq x y z
N MET A 1 -15.05 -3.93 12.75
CA MET A 1 -13.89 -3.23 12.17
C MET A 1 -14.01 -3.35 10.65
N HIS A 2 -14.09 -2.25 9.91
CA HIS A 2 -14.28 -2.27 8.46
C HIS A 2 -13.01 -1.75 7.78
N PHE A 3 -12.41 -2.59 6.93
CA PHE A 3 -11.23 -2.25 6.15
C PHE A 3 -11.64 -1.78 4.76
N GLN A 4 -10.97 -0.76 4.24
CA GLN A 4 -11.15 -0.28 2.88
C GLN A 4 -9.84 -0.41 2.11
N SER A 5 -9.94 -0.75 0.83
CA SER A 5 -8.80 -0.79 -0.08
C SER A 5 -8.90 0.34 -1.09
N PHE A 6 -7.81 1.09 -1.23
CA PHE A 6 -7.66 2.15 -2.22
C PHE A 6 -6.60 1.75 -3.24
N ILE A 7 -6.88 2.00 -4.52
CA ILE A 7 -5.90 1.83 -5.59
C ILE A 7 -5.00 3.05 -5.59
N GLU A 8 -3.71 2.82 -5.43
CA GLU A 8 -2.65 3.80 -5.56
C GLU A 8 -1.95 3.58 -6.93
N PRO A 9 -1.08 4.51 -7.38
CA PRO A 9 -0.37 4.35 -8.64
C PRO A 9 0.37 3.02 -8.77
N ASP A 10 0.60 2.58 -10.01
CA ASP A 10 1.43 1.40 -10.32
C ASP A 10 0.95 0.07 -9.75
N GLY A 11 -0.35 -0.03 -9.40
CA GLY A 11 -0.96 -1.26 -8.89
C GLY A 11 -0.76 -1.47 -7.39
N ILE A 12 -0.19 -0.50 -6.69
CA ILE A 12 -0.10 -0.48 -5.22
C ILE A 12 -1.52 -0.37 -4.66
N LYS A 13 -1.78 -1.05 -3.54
CA LYS A 13 -3.02 -0.89 -2.78
C LYS A 13 -2.73 -0.48 -1.36
N ALA A 14 -3.46 0.52 -0.89
CA ALA A 14 -3.50 0.89 0.50
C ALA A 14 -4.70 0.21 1.16
N ILE A 15 -4.45 -0.56 2.23
CA ILE A 15 -5.50 -1.12 3.10
C ILE A 15 -5.53 -0.24 4.35
N ASP A 16 -6.64 0.44 4.60
CA ASP A 16 -6.82 1.23 5.81
C ASP A 16 -8.08 0.84 6.58
N GLN A 17 -8.08 1.18 7.86
CA GLN A 17 -9.22 0.98 8.73
C GLN A 17 -10.08 2.25 8.75
N LYS A 18 -11.40 2.13 8.52
CA LYS A 18 -12.34 3.21 8.85
C LYS A 18 -12.36 3.41 10.37
N GLY A 19 -12.08 4.64 10.81
CA GLY A 19 -11.93 5.00 12.22
C GLY A 19 -13.10 4.61 13.11
N GLY A 20 -12.81 4.35 14.39
CA GLY A 20 -13.81 4.26 15.47
C GLY A 20 -14.19 5.66 15.99
N LYS A 21 -15.16 5.75 16.91
CA LYS A 21 -15.52 7.05 17.54
C LYS A 21 -14.26 7.71 18.15
N GLY A 22 -13.90 8.91 17.68
CA GLY A 22 -12.73 9.69 18.13
C GLY A 22 -11.78 10.09 17.00
N LYS A 23 -10.79 10.95 17.29
CA LYS A 23 -9.70 11.34 16.36
C LYS A 23 -8.53 10.35 16.41
N LEU A 24 -8.81 9.06 16.17
CA LEU A 24 -7.75 8.05 16.13
C LEU A 24 -6.95 8.20 14.83
N MET A 25 -5.62 8.15 14.94
CA MET A 25 -4.73 8.15 13.79
C MET A 25 -4.99 6.89 12.95
N GLN A 26 -5.41 7.07 11.69
CA GLN A 26 -5.68 5.95 10.80
C GLN A 26 -4.36 5.37 10.28
N SER A 27 -4.09 4.12 10.61
CA SER A 27 -3.00 3.34 10.01
C SER A 27 -3.38 2.88 8.60
N ARG A 28 -2.37 2.81 7.73
CA ARG A 28 -2.51 2.37 6.34
C ARG A 28 -1.41 1.36 6.01
N LEU A 29 -1.80 0.17 5.60
CA LEU A 29 -0.90 -0.88 5.14
C LEU A 29 -0.79 -0.83 3.62
N TYR A 30 0.42 -0.70 3.10
CA TYR A 30 0.67 -0.68 1.67
C TYR A 30 1.09 -2.06 1.18
N ILE A 31 0.40 -2.54 0.15
CA ILE A 31 0.65 -3.84 -0.47
C ILE A 31 0.81 -3.73 -1.99
N PHE A 32 1.52 -4.68 -2.58
CA PHE A 32 1.58 -4.86 -4.03
C PHE A 32 1.31 -6.33 -4.38
N PRO A 33 0.14 -6.63 -5.00
CA PRO A 33 -0.16 -7.96 -5.50
C PRO A 33 0.60 -8.22 -6.81
N HIS A 34 1.68 -8.97 -6.72
CA HIS A 34 2.46 -9.40 -7.87
C HIS A 34 1.81 -10.64 -8.50
N THR A 35 0.92 -10.41 -9.46
CA THR A 35 0.03 -11.45 -10.03
C THR A 35 0.78 -12.55 -10.79
N GLU A 36 1.88 -12.21 -11.46
CA GLU A 36 2.69 -13.16 -12.24
C GLU A 36 3.31 -14.25 -11.36
N THR A 37 3.91 -13.83 -10.25
CA THR A 37 4.54 -14.73 -9.26
C THR A 37 3.56 -15.19 -8.19
N LYS A 38 2.29 -14.76 -8.27
CA LYS A 38 1.24 -14.99 -7.25
C LYS A 38 1.70 -14.61 -5.84
N THR A 39 2.53 -13.58 -5.71
CA THR A 39 3.10 -13.11 -4.44
C THR A 39 2.44 -11.82 -4.00
N LEU A 40 2.04 -11.73 -2.73
CA LEU A 40 1.58 -10.49 -2.12
C LEU A 40 2.72 -9.84 -1.33
N HIS A 41 3.25 -8.73 -1.83
CA HIS A 41 4.26 -7.96 -1.11
C HIS A 41 3.57 -7.04 -0.11
N VAL A 42 3.93 -7.15 1.17
CA VAL A 42 3.58 -6.19 2.22
C VAL A 42 4.78 -5.27 2.39
N ILE A 43 4.62 -3.99 2.08
CA ILE A 43 5.76 -3.09 1.84
C ILE A 43 6.01 -2.18 3.04
N SER A 44 5.00 -1.40 3.45
CA SER A 44 5.14 -0.41 4.51
C SER A 44 3.84 -0.21 5.28
N ILE A 45 3.95 0.34 6.48
CA ILE A 45 2.83 0.80 7.32
C ILE A 45 3.01 2.28 7.61
N GLY A 46 2.02 3.07 7.20
CA GLY A 46 2.01 4.51 7.36
C GLY A 46 0.73 5.02 8.00
N ASN A 47 0.55 6.31 7.90
CA ASN A 47 -0.66 7.02 8.32
C ASN A 47 -1.17 7.87 7.15
N LYS A 48 -2.29 8.57 7.35
CA LYS A 48 -2.85 9.41 6.28
C LYS A 48 -2.03 10.66 5.96
N THR A 49 -1.26 11.19 6.90
CA THR A 49 -0.50 12.44 6.70
C THR A 49 0.73 12.24 5.83
N ASP A 50 1.32 11.05 5.87
CA ASP A 50 2.60 10.76 5.20
C ASP A 50 2.43 10.02 3.87
N GLN A 51 1.18 9.89 3.38
CA GLN A 51 0.81 9.07 2.21
C GLN A 51 1.71 9.25 0.98
N LYS A 52 2.13 10.49 0.68
CA LYS A 52 2.96 10.77 -0.50
C LYS A 52 4.35 10.16 -0.38
N GLY A 53 4.95 10.19 0.80
CA GLY A 53 6.25 9.58 1.08
C GLY A 53 6.15 8.06 0.97
N ASP A 54 5.14 7.48 1.62
CA ASP A 54 4.89 6.04 1.62
C ASP A 54 4.69 5.48 0.20
N ILE A 55 3.95 6.19 -0.65
CA ILE A 55 3.75 5.78 -2.06
C ILE A 55 5.07 5.80 -2.83
N ASN A 56 5.92 6.81 -2.62
CA ASN A 56 7.21 6.88 -3.31
C ASN A 56 8.15 5.74 -2.89
N GLU A 57 8.18 5.42 -1.59
CA GLU A 57 8.90 4.25 -1.09
C GLU A 57 8.40 2.96 -1.73
N CYS A 58 7.07 2.78 -1.77
CA CYS A 58 6.45 1.62 -2.42
C CYS A 58 6.81 1.53 -3.91
N ARG A 59 6.82 2.66 -4.63
CA ARG A 59 7.19 2.71 -6.06
C ARG A 59 8.62 2.25 -6.28
N GLU A 60 9.57 2.73 -5.47
CA GLU A 60 10.97 2.31 -5.61
C GLU A 60 11.16 0.83 -5.26
N TYR A 61 10.43 0.30 -4.28
CA TYR A 61 10.44 -1.12 -3.95
C TYR A 61 9.91 -2.01 -5.11
N ILE A 62 8.79 -1.64 -5.75
CA ILE A 62 8.18 -2.48 -6.80
C ILE A 62 8.83 -2.32 -8.19
N LYS A 63 9.62 -1.28 -8.40
CA LYS A 63 10.29 -0.97 -9.66
C LYS A 63 11.10 -2.14 -10.23
N PRO A 64 11.97 -2.84 -9.47
CA PRO A 64 12.64 -4.04 -9.96
C PRO A 64 11.69 -5.21 -10.22
N LEU A 65 10.63 -5.36 -9.41
CA LEU A 65 9.65 -6.45 -9.56
C LEU A 65 8.88 -6.37 -10.87
N ARG A 66 8.59 -5.14 -11.33
CA ARG A 66 7.92 -4.89 -12.61
C ARG A 66 8.84 -5.01 -13.83
N LYS A 67 10.16 -4.94 -13.63
CA LYS A 67 11.19 -5.05 -14.68
C LYS A 67 11.64 -6.48 -14.94
N GLY A 68 11.16 -7.47 -14.18
CA GLY A 68 11.47 -8.90 -14.36
C GLY A 68 10.97 -9.54 -15.67
N LYS A 69 10.51 -8.73 -16.63
CA LYS A 69 10.12 -9.16 -17.98
C LYS A 69 11.24 -8.88 -18.99
N ARG A 70 11.97 -9.93 -19.34
CA ARG A 70 12.43 -10.17 -20.71
C ARG A 70 11.68 -11.38 -21.24
#